data_AF-A0A8T7DXK9-F1
#
_entry.id   AF-A0A8T7DXK9-F1
#
_cell.length_a   1.000
_cell.length_b   1.000
_cell.length_c   1.000
_cell.angle_alpha   90.00
_cell.angle_beta   90.00
_cell.angle_gamma   90.00
#
_symmetry.space_group_name_H-M   'P 1'
#
loop_
_entity.id
_entity.type
_entity.pdbx_description
1 polymer ?
#
loop_
_entity_poly.entity_id
_entity_poly.type
_entity_poly.pdbx_seq_one_letter_code
_entity_poly.pdbx_strand_id
1 'polypeptide(L)' 'MHIDNTRGCADMLTSVIEGGIIFSKVFNDPDRLVQQLLQYRNHIRLLYGDT' A
#
# COMPACT_ATOMS: atom_id res chain seq x y z
N MET A 1 17.81 -10.07 -10.29
CA MET A 1 17.29 -8.68 -10.21
C MET A 1 15.79 -8.60 -10.51
N HIS A 2 14.97 -9.59 -10.12
CA HIS A 2 13.51 -9.57 -10.34
C HIS A 2 12.74 -10.06 -9.10
N ILE A 3 13.31 -11.02 -8.36
CA ILE A 3 12.73 -11.55 -7.12
C ILE A 3 12.73 -10.51 -5.97
N ASP A 4 13.76 -9.66 -5.90
CA ASP A 4 13.89 -8.65 -4.83
C ASP A 4 12.81 -7.56 -4.91
N ASN A 5 12.36 -7.22 -6.13
CA ASN A 5 11.32 -6.22 -6.33
C ASN A 5 9.95 -6.70 -5.83
N THR A 6 9.62 -7.99 -6.02
CA THR A 6 8.36 -8.57 -5.54
C THR A 6 8.32 -8.63 -4.02
N ARG A 7 9.43 -8.98 -3.35
CA ARG A 7 9.51 -8.99 -1.88
C ARG A 7 9.37 -7.59 -1.30
N GLY A 8 10.10 -6.61 -1.86
CA GLY A 8 9.98 -5.22 -1.43
C GLY A 8 8.56 -4.65 -1.59
N CYS A 9 7.85 -5.02 -2.67
CA CYS A 9 6.44 -4.68 -2.82
C CYS A 9 5.59 -5.32 -1.70
N ALA A 10 5.76 -6.61 -1.41
CA ALA A 10 5.01 -7.31 -0.36
C ALA A 10 5.27 -6.72 1.04
N ASP A 11 6.52 -6.38 1.35
CA ASP A 11 6.89 -5.72 2.61
C ASP A 11 6.21 -4.35 2.71
N MET A 12 6.23 -3.56 1.63
CA MET A 12 5.55 -2.27 1.59
C MET A 12 4.03 -2.38 1.69
N LEU A 13 3.41 -3.40 1.09
CA LEU A 13 1.97 -3.65 1.25
C LEU A 13 1.62 -3.89 2.72
N THR A 14 2.45 -4.68 3.41
CA THR A 14 2.28 -4.97 4.84
C THR A 14 2.34 -3.68 5.65
N SER A 15 3.37 -2.84 5.43
CA SER A 15 3.49 -1.53 6.09
C SER A 15 2.31 -0.60 5.78
N VAL A 16 1.78 -0.59 4.55
CA VAL A 16 0.61 0.21 4.17
C VAL A 16 -0.65 -0.25 4.91
N ILE A 17 -0.87 -1.56 5.04
CA ILE A 17 -2.03 -2.10 5.76
C ILE A 17 -1.93 -1.77 7.26
N GLU A 18 -0.78 -2.03 7.87
CA GLU A 18 -0.56 -1.76 9.30
C GLU A 18 -0.70 -0.27 9.62
N GLY A 19 -0.03 0.59 8.84
CA GLY A 19 -0.14 2.04 8.97
C GLY A 19 -1.56 2.54 8.72
N GLY A 20 -2.25 2.00 7.71
CA GLY A 20 -3.64 2.33 7.40
C GLY A 20 -4.61 1.97 8.52
N ILE A 21 -4.43 0.81 9.16
CA ILE A 21 -5.25 0.40 10.33
C ILE A 21 -4.99 1.35 11.51
N ILE A 22 -3.73 1.68 11.79
CA ILE A 22 -3.38 2.61 12.88
C ILE A 22 -4.04 3.96 12.62
N PHE A 23 -3.88 4.53 11.42
CA PHE A 23 -4.47 5.81 11.08
C PHE A 23 -6.00 5.79 11.13
N SER A 24 -6.63 4.72 10.64
CA SER A 24 -8.08 4.57 10.69
C SER A 24 -8.62 4.60 12.13
N LYS A 25 -7.90 3.96 13.07
CA LYS A 25 -8.27 3.96 14.49
C LYS A 25 -7.96 5.29 15.18
N VAL A 26 -6.79 5.87 14.93
CA VAL A 26 -6.35 7.13 15.56
C VAL A 26 -7.26 8.29 15.16
N PHE A 27 -7.69 8.34 13.91
CA PHE A 27 -8.55 9.39 13.38
C PHE A 27 -10.04 9.04 13.35
N ASN A 28 -10.43 7.85 13.81
CA ASN A 28 -11.79 7.33 13.71
C ASN A 28 -12.39 7.46 12.29
N ASP A 29 -11.57 7.16 11.29
CA ASP A 29 -11.85 7.35 9.86
C ASP A 29 -11.47 6.08 9.08
N PRO A 30 -12.39 5.12 8.93
CA PRO A 30 -12.10 3.83 8.29
C PRO A 30 -11.77 3.94 6.79
N ASP A 31 -12.15 5.04 6.14
CA ASP A 31 -11.90 5.26 4.72
C ASP A 31 -10.41 5.50 4.43
N ARG A 32 -9.62 5.87 5.46
CA ARG A 32 -8.16 6.08 5.34
C ARG A 32 -7.41 4.83 4.88
N LEU A 33 -7.77 3.66 5.41
CA LEU A 33 -7.15 2.40 4.97
C LEU A 33 -7.46 2.14 3.49
N VAL A 34 -8.70 2.36 3.07
CA VAL A 34 -9.12 2.17 1.67
C VAL A 34 -8.34 3.12 0.76
N GLN A 35 -8.24 4.40 1.13
CA GLN A 35 -7.48 5.39 0.36
C GLN A 35 -5.99 5.01 0.23
N GLN A 36 -5.36 4.52 1.30
CA GLN A 36 -3.96 4.09 1.27
C GLN A 36 -3.75 2.85 0.39
N LEU A 37 -4.67 1.88 0.42
CA LEU A 37 -4.63 0.72 -0.47
C LEU A 37 -4.78 1.12 -1.94
N LEU A 38 -5.67 2.07 -2.26
CA LEU A 38 -5.83 2.59 -3.62
C LEU A 38 -4.57 3.32 -4.11
N GLN A 39 -3.90 4.06 -3.24
CA GLN A 39 -2.62 4.71 -3.56
C GLN A 39 -1.51 3.68 -3.79
N TYR A 40 -1.41 2.67 -2.93
CA TYR A 40 -0.45 1.58 -3.11
C TYR A 40 -0.69 0.82 -4.43
N ARG A 41 -1.95 0.55 -4.79
CA ARG A 41 -2.29 -0.03 -6.10
C ARG A 41 -1.79 0.85 -7.25
N ASN A 42 -1.99 2.17 -7.18
CA ASN A 42 -1.49 3.08 -8.22
C ASN A 42 0.04 3.05 -8.29
N HIS A 43 0.72 2.94 -7.15
CA HIS A 43 2.17 2.76 -7.11
C HIS A 43 2.62 1.47 -7.82
N ILE A 44 1.93 0.34 -7.60
CA ILE A 44 2.20 -0.91 -8.34
C ILE A 44 2.01 -0.73 -9.84
N ARG A 45 0.94 -0.05 -10.27
CA ARG A 45 0.72 0.24 -11.69
C ARG A 45 1.85 1.07 -12.30
N LEU A 46 2.36 2.06 -11.57
CA LEU A 46 3.51 2.87 -12.00
C LEU A 46 4.79 2.04 -12.13
N LEU A 47 5.04 1.11 -11.19
CA LEU A 47 6.23 0.26 -11.23
C LEU A 47 6.22 -0.74 -12.39
N TYR A 48 5.06 -1.26 -12.76
CA TYR A 48 4.92 -2.31 -13.77
C TYR A 48 4.33 -1.84 -15.11
N GLY A 49 4.11 -0.53 -15.26
CA GLY A 49 3.84 0.11 -16.56
C GLY A 49 2.39 0.04 -17.05
N ASP A 50 1.42 -0.08 -16.16
CA ASP A 50 -0.01 -0.12 -16.51
C ASP A 50 -0.62 1.29 -16.35
N THR A 51 -0.28 2.20 -17.29
CA THR A 51 -0.88 3.55 -17.41
C THR A 51 -2.13 3.56 -18.27
#